data_AF-A0A4Y2UHS5-F1
#
_entry.id   AF-A0A4Y2UHS5-F1
#
_cell.length_a   1.000
_cell.length_b   1.000
_cell.length_c   1.000
_cell.angle_alpha   90.00
_cell.angle_beta   90.00
_cell.angle_gamma   90.00
#
_symmetry.space_group_name_H-M   'P 1'
#
loop_
_entity.id
_entity.type
_entity.pdbx_description
1 polymer ?
#
loop_
_entity_poly.entity_id
_entity_poly.type
_entity_poly.pdbx_seq_one_letter_code
_entity_poly.pdbx_strand_id
1 'polypeptide(L)'
;MIRHIDYFTYLLVISAFVYIHETCADTSVNFLPSNNEIDLLSDENLSVDLINEATLREELCNATNPCQNAGTCYRGACKCPKDYSGSRCETPTWCTWGRCGYGSDVECVWNRTKQEGECRCIKKNYSYLPKDRKCLRNLSIFS
;
A
#
# COMPACT_ATOMS: atom_id res chain seq x y z
N MET A 1 -29.33 34.42 -5.59
CA MET A 1 -29.22 34.46 -4.11
C MET A 1 -27.98 33.70 -3.69
N ILE A 2 -26.85 34.38 -3.59
CA ILE A 2 -25.58 33.82 -3.11
C ILE A 2 -25.53 34.13 -1.61
N ARG A 3 -25.54 33.10 -0.76
CA ARG A 3 -25.44 33.28 0.70
C ARG A 3 -23.98 33.64 1.03
N HIS A 4 -23.77 34.87 1.48
CA HIS A 4 -22.51 35.27 2.12
C HIS A 4 -22.34 34.45 3.40
N ILE A 5 -21.28 33.67 3.46
CA ILE A 5 -20.84 32.95 4.66
C ILE A 5 -20.01 33.96 5.44
N ASP A 6 -20.45 34.29 6.66
CA ASP A 6 -19.74 35.24 7.51
C ASP A 6 -18.34 34.71 7.86
N TYR A 7 -17.34 35.61 7.88
CA TYR A 7 -15.94 35.30 8.17
C TYR A 7 -15.76 34.49 9.47
N PHE A 8 -16.63 34.72 10.46
CA PHE A 8 -16.63 33.98 11.72
C PHE A 8 -17.00 32.50 11.54
N THR A 9 -17.99 32.19 10.69
CA THR A 9 -18.33 30.80 10.35
C THR A 9 -17.24 30.13 9.51
N TYR A 10 -16.55 30.86 8.64
CA TYR A 10 -15.40 30.34 7.89
C TYR A 10 -14.21 29.98 8.83
N LEU A 11 -13.92 30.82 9.82
CA LEU A 11 -12.89 30.56 10.83
C LEU A 11 -13.21 29.34 11.71
N LEU A 12 -14.47 29.18 12.14
CA LEU A 12 -14.89 28.02 12.92
C LEU A 12 -14.73 26.71 12.12
N VAL A 13 -15.07 26.72 10.83
CA VAL A 13 -14.91 25.56 9.95
C VAL A 13 -13.42 25.21 9.78
N ILE A 14 -12.54 26.18 9.55
CA ILE A 14 -11.09 25.92 9.48
C ILE A 14 -10.54 25.35 10.79
N SER A 15 -10.97 25.88 11.94
CA SER A 15 -10.52 25.36 13.24
C SER A 15 -10.96 23.92 13.50
N ALA A 16 -12.15 23.53 13.04
CA ALA A 16 -12.63 22.14 13.12
C ALA A 16 -11.86 21.19 12.18
N PHE A 17 -11.46 21.65 10.99
CA PHE A 17 -10.66 20.85 10.07
C PHE A 17 -9.21 20.66 10.54
N VAL A 18 -8.62 21.64 11.22
CA VAL A 18 -7.28 21.49 11.85
C VAL A 18 -7.32 20.44 12.97
N TYR A 19 -8.42 20.37 13.74
CA TYR A 19 -8.55 19.44 14.87
C TYR A 19 -8.59 17.95 14.48
N ILE A 20 -8.94 17.61 13.23
CA ILE A 20 -9.06 16.21 12.79
C ILE A 20 -7.72 15.67 12.24
N HIS A 21 -6.72 16.52 12.03
CA HIS A 21 -5.43 16.12 11.46
C HIS A 21 -4.35 15.77 12.52
N GLU A 22 -4.62 15.93 13.82
CA GLU A 22 -3.65 15.77 14.91
C GLU A 22 -3.77 14.47 15.74
N THR A 23 -4.70 13.54 15.44
CA THR A 23 -4.86 12.31 16.25
C THR A 23 -4.07 11.09 15.75
N CYS A 24 -2.99 11.28 15.02
CA CYS A 24 -2.06 10.20 14.68
C CYS A 24 -0.64 10.53 15.17
N ALA A 25 -0.47 10.70 16.49
CA ALA A 25 0.84 10.81 17.12
C ALA A 25 0.88 10.06 18.45
N ASP A 26 1.86 9.15 18.53
CA ASP A 26 2.27 8.26 19.62
C ASP A 26 1.95 8.71 21.06
N THR A 27 1.32 7.84 21.84
CA THR A 27 1.42 7.86 23.30
C THR A 27 2.21 6.65 23.79
N SER A 28 3.48 6.92 24.12
CA SER A 28 4.31 6.10 24.99
C SER A 28 3.87 6.30 26.45
N VAL A 29 3.47 5.23 27.14
CA VAL A 29 3.31 5.23 28.61
C VAL A 29 3.98 3.99 29.19
N ASN A 30 4.89 4.25 30.12
CA ASN A 30 5.79 3.32 30.82
C ASN A 30 5.08 2.55 31.95
N PHE A 31 5.48 1.29 32.20
CA PHE A 31 5.38 0.64 33.52
C PHE A 31 6.51 -0.42 33.72
N LEU A 32 7.37 -0.17 34.72
CA LEU A 32 8.12 -1.17 35.52
C LEU A 32 7.55 -1.04 36.95
N PRO A 33 7.38 -2.10 37.78
CA PRO A 33 8.46 -2.95 38.35
C PRO A 33 8.04 -4.45 38.41
N SER A 34 8.71 -5.48 38.95
CA SER A 34 9.68 -5.65 40.04
C SER A 34 10.39 -7.00 39.91
N ASN A 35 11.44 -7.18 40.71
CA ASN A 35 12.40 -8.29 40.74
C ASN A 35 11.82 -9.68 41.07
N ASN A 36 12.68 -10.68 40.77
CA ASN A 36 12.76 -12.05 41.31
C ASN A 36 12.03 -13.18 40.58
N GLU A 37 12.84 -13.94 39.86
CA GLU A 37 13.24 -15.34 40.15
C GLU A 37 13.13 -16.21 38.90
N ILE A 38 14.30 -16.72 38.47
CA ILE A 38 14.44 -17.66 37.37
C ILE A 38 13.99 -19.01 37.91
N ASP A 39 12.98 -19.63 37.29
CA ASP A 39 12.78 -21.07 37.37
C ASP A 39 12.82 -21.65 35.95
N LEU A 40 13.84 -22.47 35.72
CA LEU A 40 14.05 -23.21 34.49
C LEU A 40 13.33 -24.56 34.64
N LEU A 41 12.15 -24.72 34.05
CA LEU A 41 11.52 -26.04 33.93
C LEU A 41 10.94 -26.27 32.53
N SER A 42 11.62 -27.19 31.84
CA SER A 42 11.12 -28.25 30.96
C SER A 42 9.88 -28.01 30.10
N ASP A 43 10.11 -28.06 28.79
CA ASP A 43 9.24 -28.58 27.72
C ASP A 43 7.80 -28.97 28.12
N GLU A 44 6.83 -28.11 27.79
CA GLU A 44 5.57 -28.47 27.12
C GLU A 44 4.80 -27.19 26.70
N ASN A 45 4.63 -27.02 25.38
CA ASN A 45 3.69 -26.16 24.65
C ASN A 45 3.07 -24.90 25.32
N LEU A 46 3.39 -23.76 24.68
CA LEU A 46 2.45 -22.70 24.26
C LEU A 46 1.77 -21.86 25.36
N SER A 47 2.48 -20.81 25.80
CA SER A 47 1.85 -19.51 26.03
C SER A 47 2.38 -18.54 24.96
N VAL A 48 1.54 -18.34 23.95
CA VAL A 48 1.63 -17.19 23.06
C VAL A 48 1.34 -15.97 23.92
N ASP A 49 2.34 -15.32 24.49
CA ASP A 49 2.30 -13.94 24.97
C ASP A 49 3.74 -13.49 25.30
N LEU A 50 4.17 -12.35 24.72
CA LEU A 50 5.46 -11.65 24.91
C LEU A 50 6.62 -11.94 23.93
N ILE A 51 6.34 -12.29 22.66
CA ILE A 51 7.29 -11.87 21.61
C ILE A 51 7.04 -10.36 21.42
N ASN A 52 7.97 -9.52 21.88
CA ASN A 52 7.90 -8.09 21.65
C ASN A 52 7.63 -7.83 20.16
N GLU A 53 6.68 -6.94 19.81
CA GLU A 53 6.34 -6.64 18.41
C GLU A 53 7.59 -6.25 17.57
N ALA A 54 8.62 -5.70 18.22
CA ALA A 54 9.89 -5.38 17.61
C ALA A 54 10.69 -6.61 17.16
N THR A 55 10.71 -7.69 17.94
CA THR A 55 11.42 -8.94 17.60
C THR A 55 10.72 -9.72 16.48
N LEU A 56 9.37 -9.70 16.44
CA LEU A 56 8.60 -10.36 15.37
C LEU A 56 8.84 -9.70 14.00
N ARG A 57 8.98 -8.37 13.96
CA ARG A 57 9.22 -7.62 12.73
C ARG A 57 10.64 -7.83 12.17
N GLU A 58 11.63 -8.00 13.02
CA GLU A 58 13.00 -8.30 12.58
C GLU A 58 13.14 -9.76 12.10
N GLU A 59 12.44 -10.71 12.73
CA GLU A 59 12.40 -12.11 12.30
C GLU A 59 11.72 -12.31 10.93
N LEU A 60 10.67 -11.52 10.64
CA LEU A 60 9.94 -11.55 9.36
C LEU A 60 10.85 -11.29 8.14
N CYS A 61 11.84 -10.40 8.27
CA CYS A 61 12.78 -10.12 7.19
C CYS A 61 13.82 -11.24 7.02
N ASN A 62 14.25 -11.85 8.13
CA ASN A 62 15.38 -12.78 8.16
C ASN A 62 15.02 -14.19 7.68
N ALA A 63 13.77 -14.64 7.89
CA ALA A 63 13.37 -16.00 7.52
C ALA A 63 13.14 -16.19 6.02
N THR A 64 12.62 -15.18 5.30
CA THR A 64 12.23 -15.38 3.89
C THR A 64 12.23 -14.14 3.01
N ASN A 65 12.54 -12.95 3.55
CA ASN A 65 12.36 -11.63 2.91
C ASN A 65 11.03 -11.53 2.10
N PRO A 66 9.95 -10.96 2.66
CA PRO A 66 8.66 -10.89 1.98
C PRO A 66 8.64 -9.97 0.74
N CYS A 67 9.68 -9.16 0.52
CA CYS A 67 9.74 -8.16 -0.54
C CYS A 67 10.06 -8.78 -1.90
N GLN A 68 9.29 -8.40 -2.91
CA GLN A 68 9.47 -8.81 -4.30
C GLN A 68 10.36 -7.83 -5.07
N ASN A 69 10.71 -8.18 -6.30
CA ASN A 69 11.35 -7.29 -7.28
C ASN A 69 12.59 -6.55 -6.73
N ALA A 70 13.44 -7.28 -5.99
CA ALA A 70 14.66 -6.77 -5.35
C ALA A 70 14.41 -5.66 -4.28
N GLY A 71 13.23 -5.65 -3.67
CA GLY A 71 12.97 -4.83 -2.48
C GLY A 71 13.84 -5.26 -1.29
N THR A 72 14.25 -4.28 -0.47
CA THR A 72 14.99 -4.52 0.77
C THR A 72 14.02 -4.56 1.95
N CYS A 73 14.04 -5.64 2.74
CA CYS A 73 13.25 -5.73 3.97
C CYS A 73 14.00 -5.12 5.15
N TYR A 74 13.33 -4.26 5.91
CA TYR A 74 13.83 -3.69 7.15
C TYR A 74 12.70 -3.64 8.18
N ARG A 75 12.86 -4.34 9.32
CA ARG A 75 11.87 -4.40 10.41
C ARG A 75 10.44 -4.71 9.92
N GLY A 76 10.32 -5.71 9.06
CA GLY A 76 9.06 -6.20 8.50
C GLY A 76 8.45 -5.31 7.41
N ALA A 77 9.12 -4.22 7.02
CA ALA A 77 8.65 -3.32 5.96
C ALA A 77 9.57 -3.38 4.73
N CYS A 78 8.97 -3.26 3.54
CA CYS A 78 9.71 -3.27 2.28
C CYS A 78 10.08 -1.87 1.82
N LYS A 79 11.37 -1.65 1.58
CA LYS A 79 11.88 -0.52 0.80
C LYS A 79 11.96 -0.93 -0.67
N CYS A 80 11.11 -0.33 -1.49
CA CYS A 80 11.04 -0.65 -2.91
C CYS A 80 12.07 0.11 -3.75
N PRO A 81 12.61 -0.52 -4.80
CA PRO A 81 13.35 0.18 -5.84
C PRO A 81 12.44 1.13 -6.62
N LYS A 82 13.03 2.08 -7.34
CA LYS A 82 12.34 3.18 -8.04
C LYS A 82 11.17 2.74 -8.94
N ASP A 83 11.29 1.58 -9.56
CA ASP A 83 10.31 1.10 -10.56
C ASP A 83 9.21 0.21 -9.96
N TYR A 84 9.18 0.01 -8.64
CA TYR A 84 8.20 -0.84 -7.96
C TYR A 84 7.61 -0.16 -6.72
N SER A 85 6.41 -0.61 -6.36
CA SER A 85 5.57 -0.07 -5.31
C SER A 85 4.66 -1.17 -4.73
N GLY A 86 3.93 -0.84 -3.67
CA GLY A 86 3.14 -1.79 -2.91
C GLY A 86 3.82 -2.21 -1.63
N SER A 87 3.07 -2.87 -0.75
CA SER A 87 3.55 -3.27 0.58
C SER A 87 4.74 -4.25 0.52
N ARG A 88 4.83 -4.99 -0.59
CA ARG A 88 5.85 -5.98 -0.88
C ARG A 88 6.57 -5.70 -2.19
N CYS A 89 6.49 -4.49 -2.74
CA CYS A 89 7.07 -4.13 -4.03
C CYS A 89 6.56 -4.99 -5.20
N GLU A 90 5.33 -5.47 -5.10
CA GLU A 90 4.67 -6.36 -6.05
C GLU A 90 4.21 -5.65 -7.33
N THR A 91 4.00 -4.33 -7.27
CA THR A 91 3.41 -3.55 -8.36
C THR A 91 4.44 -2.65 -9.03
N PRO A 92 4.73 -2.82 -10.33
CA PRO A 92 5.55 -1.86 -11.07
C PRO A 92 4.94 -0.45 -10.98
N THR A 93 5.74 0.57 -10.70
CA THR A 93 5.26 1.95 -10.54
C THR A 93 4.58 2.50 -11.80
N TRP A 94 4.94 1.98 -12.97
CA TRP A 94 4.22 2.30 -14.20
C TRP A 94 2.79 1.74 -14.13
N CYS A 95 2.60 0.50 -13.68
CA CYS A 95 1.30 -0.17 -13.61
C CYS A 95 0.48 0.15 -12.35
N THR A 96 0.76 1.26 -11.67
CA THR A 96 -0.06 1.70 -10.54
C THR A 96 -1.47 2.10 -10.97
N TRP A 97 -2.38 2.13 -9.99
CA TRP A 97 -3.81 2.34 -10.21
C TRP A 97 -4.14 3.50 -11.14
N GLY A 98 -5.06 3.22 -12.08
CA GLY A 98 -5.66 4.25 -12.95
C GLY A 98 -4.81 4.68 -14.15
N ARG A 99 -3.57 4.19 -14.33
CA ARG A 99 -2.77 4.58 -15.51
C ARG A 99 -3.39 4.08 -16.81
N CYS A 100 -3.86 2.84 -16.84
CA CYS A 100 -4.55 2.25 -17.99
C CYS A 100 -6.08 2.42 -17.96
N GLY A 101 -6.61 3.12 -16.96
CA GLY A 101 -8.04 3.16 -16.66
C GLY A 101 -8.42 2.21 -15.51
N TYR A 102 -9.73 2.16 -15.21
CA TYR A 102 -10.31 1.36 -14.12
C TYR A 102 -11.21 0.23 -14.62
N GLY A 103 -11.24 0.01 -15.94
CA GLY A 103 -12.05 -1.04 -16.55
C GLY A 103 -11.52 -2.44 -16.24
N SER A 104 -12.41 -3.43 -16.14
CA SER A 104 -12.03 -4.85 -16.05
C SER A 104 -11.61 -5.44 -17.40
N ASP A 105 -11.52 -4.62 -18.44
CA ASP A 105 -11.16 -4.97 -19.81
C ASP A 105 -9.79 -4.42 -20.22
N VAL A 106 -9.16 -3.62 -19.37
CA VAL A 106 -7.79 -3.12 -19.55
C VAL A 106 -6.81 -3.92 -18.71
N GLU A 107 -5.61 -4.14 -19.24
CA GLU A 107 -4.48 -4.73 -18.56
C GLU A 107 -3.25 -3.85 -18.74
N CYS A 108 -2.45 -3.71 -17.68
CA CYS A 108 -1.13 -3.10 -17.77
C CYS A 108 -0.08 -4.19 -17.94
N VAL A 109 0.67 -4.13 -19.03
CA VAL A 109 1.77 -5.05 -19.32
C VAL A 109 3.08 -4.35 -18.99
N TRP A 110 3.81 -4.88 -18.01
CA TRP A 110 5.12 -4.37 -17.61
C TRP A 110 6.26 -5.09 -18.33
N ASN A 111 7.13 -4.33 -19.00
CA ASN A 111 8.36 -4.84 -19.60
C ASN A 111 9.55 -4.58 -18.68
N ARG A 112 10.01 -5.62 -17.98
CA ARG A 112 11.14 -5.55 -17.04
C ARG A 112 12.47 -5.16 -17.68
N THR A 113 12.70 -5.55 -18.93
CA THR A 113 13.96 -5.26 -19.65
C THR A 113 14.02 -3.81 -20.09
N LYS A 114 12.89 -3.24 -20.50
CA LYS A 114 12.80 -1.84 -20.98
C LYS A 114 12.44 -0.85 -19.89
N GLN A 115 11.97 -1.31 -18.73
CA GLN A 115 11.38 -0.48 -17.68
C GLN A 115 10.21 0.38 -18.21
N GLU A 116 9.40 -0.21 -19.09
CA GLU A 116 8.26 0.44 -19.75
C GLU A 116 6.99 -0.36 -19.52
N GLY A 117 5.88 0.34 -19.28
CA GLY A 117 4.55 -0.26 -19.24
C GLY A 117 3.73 0.08 -20.48
N GLU A 118 2.85 -0.83 -20.86
CA GLU A 118 1.95 -0.68 -21.99
C GLU A 118 0.53 -1.10 -21.57
N CYS A 119 -0.45 -0.27 -21.89
CA CYS A 119 -1.85 -0.59 -21.66
C CYS A 119 -2.43 -1.35 -22.84
N ARG A 120 -3.07 -2.49 -22.57
CA ARG A 120 -3.68 -3.34 -23.60
C ARG A 120 -5.08 -3.76 -23.17
N CYS A 121 -5.87 -4.20 -24.14
CA CYS A 121 -7.15 -4.82 -23.86
C CYS A 121 -6.99 -6.30 -23.56
N ILE A 122 -7.64 -6.77 -22.51
CA ILE A 122 -7.70 -8.20 -22.15
C ILE A 122 -8.43 -8.97 -23.26
N LYS A 123 -9.47 -8.37 -23.84
CA LYS A 123 -10.26 -8.96 -24.92
C LYS A 123 -9.59 -8.72 -26.27
N LYS A 124 -9.35 -9.81 -27.02
CA LYS A 124 -8.72 -9.77 -28.35
C LYS A 124 -9.46 -8.91 -29.39
N ASN A 125 -10.79 -8.84 -29.32
CA ASN A 125 -11.59 -8.03 -30.28
C ASN A 125 -11.80 -6.58 -29.81
N TYR A 126 -10.89 -6.05 -29.00
CA TYR A 126 -10.95 -4.68 -28.49
C TYR A 126 -9.60 -4.01 -28.75
N SER A 127 -9.64 -2.72 -29.06
CA SER A 127 -8.47 -1.87 -29.15
C SER A 127 -8.45 -0.89 -27.98
N TYR A 128 -7.27 -0.72 -27.40
CA TYR A 128 -7.07 0.23 -26.32
C TYR A 128 -7.01 1.64 -26.93
N LEU A 129 -7.82 2.57 -26.39
CA LEU A 129 -7.78 3.97 -26.75
C LEU A 129 -6.98 4.77 -25.71
N PRO A 130 -5.76 5.24 -26.02
CA PRO A 130 -4.93 5.95 -25.05
C PRO A 130 -5.55 7.23 -24.49
N LYS A 131 -6.31 7.96 -25.31
CA LYS A 131 -6.98 9.21 -24.90
C LYS A 131 -8.07 8.97 -23.86
N ASP A 132 -8.81 7.89 -24.01
CA ASP A 132 -9.96 7.57 -23.16
C ASP A 132 -9.61 6.59 -22.03
N ARG A 133 -8.43 5.96 -22.08
CA ARG A 133 -7.99 4.91 -21.15
C ARG A 133 -9.04 3.81 -20.98
N LYS A 134 -9.58 3.35 -22.10
CA LYS A 134 -10.61 2.31 -22.17
C LYS A 134 -10.42 1.45 -23.41
N CYS A 135 -11.02 0.28 -23.38
CA CYS A 135 -11.08 -0.61 -24.52
C CYS A 135 -12.37 -0.40 -25.30
N LEU A 136 -12.26 -0.26 -26.63
CA LEU A 136 -13.41 -0.26 -27.52
C LEU A 136 -13.40 -1.51 -28.39
N ARG A 137 -14.58 -2.09 -28.57
CA ARG A 137 -14.74 -3.25 -29.45
C ARG A 137 -14.33 -2.85 -30.87
N ASN A 138 -13.47 -3.66 -31.47
CA ASN A 138 -13.18 -3.60 -32.88
C ASN A 138 -14.46 -4.02 -33.60
N LEU A 139 -15.16 -3.04 -34.18
CA LEU A 139 -16.25 -3.30 -35.11
C LEU A 139 -15.63 -3.76 -36.43
N SER A 140 -15.11 -5.00 -36.43
CA SER A 140 -14.91 -5.73 -37.67
C SER A 140 -16.29 -5.97 -38.27
N ILE A 141 -16.68 -5.04 -39.15
CA ILE A 141 -17.60 -5.20 -40.29
C ILE A 141 -18.37 -6.52 -40.23
N PHE A 142 -19.55 -6.52 -39.58
CA PHE A 142 -20.61 -7.43 -40.01
C PHE A 142 -21.14 -6.86 -41.32
N SER A 143 -20.49 -7.21 -42.42
CA SER A 143 -21.02 -7.08 -43.79
C SER A 143 -21.52 -8.42 -44.23
#